data_AF-K7E1K6-F1
#
_entry.id   AF-K7E1K6-F1
#
_cell.length_a   1.000
_cell.length_b   1.000
_cell.length_c   1.000
_cell.angle_alpha   90.00
_cell.angle_beta   90.00
_cell.angle_gamma   90.00
#
_symmetry.space_group_name_H-M   'P 1'
#
loop_
_entity.id
_entity.type
_entity.pdbx_description
1 polymer ?
#
loop_
_entity_poly.entity_id
_entity_poly.type
_entity_poly.pdbx_seq_one_letter_code
_entity_poly.pdbx_strand_id
1 'polypeptide(L)'
;MADITWRRETLGKRYAHNSGHRLQEDFINYMDQLASLARMKPTLLLLLFTDPKLPLKVFFGPCTSYQCHLQGPGKWGGARKAMTQRERILKPMQTQIVNKDIHRSHKPAWLRFLCVGIAFSMFVLPCF
;
A
#
# COMPACT_ATOMS: atom_id res chain seq x y z
N MET A 1 -12.53 -24.15 -13.59
CA MET A 1 -13.91 -23.89 -13.10
C MET A 1 -13.96 -23.63 -11.60
N ALA A 2 -13.20 -24.35 -10.76
CA ALA A 2 -13.20 -24.17 -9.30
C ALA A 2 -12.84 -22.76 -8.80
N ASP A 3 -11.91 -22.05 -9.46
CA ASP A 3 -11.55 -20.67 -9.08
C ASP A 3 -12.71 -19.68 -9.25
N ILE A 4 -13.50 -19.85 -10.32
CA ILE A 4 -14.64 -18.95 -10.63
C ILE A 4 -15.77 -19.13 -9.62
N THR A 5 -16.06 -20.37 -9.22
CA THR A 5 -17.11 -20.67 -8.24
C THR A 5 -16.74 -20.13 -6.86
N TRP A 6 -15.51 -20.37 -6.41
CA TRP A 6 -14.97 -19.80 -5.17
C TRP A 6 -15.05 -18.26 -5.17
N ARG A 7 -14.63 -17.63 -6.28
CA ARG A 7 -14.69 -16.16 -6.41
C ARG A 7 -16.11 -15.63 -6.26
N ARG A 8 -17.08 -16.23 -6.98
CA ARG A 8 -18.50 -15.84 -6.86
C ARG A 8 -19.02 -15.98 -5.44
N GLU A 9 -18.67 -17.06 -4.74
CA GLU A 9 -19.06 -17.26 -3.33
C GLU A 9 -18.43 -16.22 -2.40
N THR A 10 -17.14 -15.90 -2.56
CA THR A 10 -16.47 -14.88 -1.74
C THR A 10 -17.03 -13.49 -1.97
N LEU A 11 -17.35 -13.12 -3.22
CA LEU A 11 -17.98 -11.85 -3.55
C LEU A 11 -19.41 -11.77 -3.03
N GLY A 12 -20.19 -12.85 -3.14
CA GLY A 12 -21.55 -12.92 -2.61
C GLY A 12 -21.62 -12.79 -1.08
N LYS A 13 -20.53 -13.11 -0.36
CA LYS A 13 -20.41 -12.86 1.09
C LYS A 13 -20.10 -11.40 1.43
N ARG A 14 -19.39 -10.68 0.54
CA ARG A 14 -18.93 -9.29 0.79
C ARG A 14 -19.87 -8.24 0.23
N TYR A 15 -20.52 -8.53 -0.90
CA TYR A 15 -21.37 -7.61 -1.63
C TYR A 15 -22.80 -8.15 -1.69
N ALA A 16 -23.77 -7.27 -1.42
CA ALA A 16 -25.18 -7.60 -1.56
C ALA A 16 -25.51 -7.93 -3.01
N HIS A 17 -26.41 -8.90 -3.19
CA HIS A 17 -26.74 -9.46 -4.50
C HIS A 17 -27.63 -8.52 -5.31
N ASN A 18 -27.08 -7.41 -5.82
CA ASN A 18 -27.76 -6.49 -6.73
C ASN A 18 -27.29 -6.72 -8.17
N SER A 19 -28.18 -6.53 -9.15
CA SER A 19 -27.86 -6.75 -10.57
C SER A 19 -26.69 -5.89 -11.09
N GLY A 20 -26.48 -4.70 -10.50
CA GLY A 20 -25.40 -3.78 -10.82
C GLY A 20 -24.01 -4.15 -10.28
N HIS A 21 -23.89 -5.09 -9.33
CA HIS A 21 -22.59 -5.45 -8.71
C HIS A 21 -21.96 -6.72 -9.29
N ARG A 22 -22.45 -7.22 -10.44
CA ARG A 22 -21.97 -8.49 -11.02
C ARG A 22 -20.50 -8.47 -11.45
N LEU A 23 -19.96 -7.30 -11.81
CA LEU A 23 -18.54 -7.12 -12.19
C LEU A 23 -17.68 -6.56 -11.05
N GLN A 24 -18.24 -6.38 -9.85
CA GLN A 24 -17.51 -5.78 -8.75
C GLN A 24 -16.50 -6.79 -8.19
N GLU A 25 -15.23 -6.43 -8.25
CA GLU A 25 -14.11 -7.25 -7.82
C GLU A 25 -13.16 -6.40 -6.96
N ASP A 26 -12.44 -7.05 -6.06
CA ASP A 26 -11.41 -6.38 -5.28
C ASP A 26 -10.26 -5.98 -6.21
N PHE A 27 -10.11 -4.67 -6.46
CA PHE A 27 -9.09 -4.14 -7.36
C PHE A 27 -7.68 -4.66 -7.05
N ILE A 28 -7.28 -4.68 -5.78
CA ILE A 28 -5.93 -5.11 -5.38
C ILE A 28 -5.71 -6.59 -5.69
N ASN A 29 -6.67 -7.46 -5.32
CA ASN A 29 -6.55 -8.90 -5.54
C ASN A 29 -6.57 -9.24 -7.03
N TYR A 30 -7.43 -8.58 -7.80
CA TYR A 30 -7.50 -8.75 -9.24
C TYR A 30 -6.21 -8.31 -9.94
N MET A 31 -5.69 -7.13 -9.60
CA MET A 31 -4.44 -6.62 -10.17
C MET A 31 -3.24 -7.50 -9.80
N ASP A 32 -3.21 -8.05 -8.58
CA ASP A 32 -2.14 -8.95 -8.13
C ASP A 32 -2.18 -10.31 -8.86
N GLN A 33 -3.37 -10.85 -9.14
CA GLN A 33 -3.53 -12.02 -9.99
C GLN A 33 -3.03 -11.75 -11.40
N LEU A 34 -3.42 -10.62 -11.99
CA LEU A 34 -2.98 -10.22 -13.33
C LEU A 34 -1.45 -10.05 -13.39
N ALA A 35 -0.87 -9.39 -12.40
CA ALA A 35 0.58 -9.20 -12.28
C ALA A 35 1.32 -10.52 -12.07
N SER A 36 0.72 -11.48 -11.35
CA SER A 36 1.28 -12.82 -11.18
C SER A 36 1.29 -13.61 -12.49
N LEU A 37 0.18 -13.56 -13.25
CA LEU A 37 0.09 -14.18 -14.58
C LEU A 37 1.11 -13.57 -15.55
N ALA A 38 1.29 -12.26 -15.51
CA ALA A 38 2.22 -11.56 -16.37
C ALA A 38 3.67 -11.53 -15.84
N ARG A 39 3.95 -12.16 -14.69
CA ARG A 39 5.26 -12.13 -13.99
C ARG A 39 5.80 -10.71 -13.75
N MET A 40 4.90 -9.75 -13.57
CA MET A 40 5.18 -8.34 -13.26
C MET A 40 5.01 -8.01 -11.78
N LYS A 41 4.57 -8.98 -10.96
CA LYS A 41 4.39 -8.79 -9.52
C LYS A 41 5.73 -8.47 -8.83
N PRO A 42 5.89 -7.28 -8.22
CA PRO A 42 7.12 -6.93 -7.53
C PRO A 42 7.26 -7.81 -6.29
N THR A 43 8.36 -8.57 -6.22
CA THR A 43 8.63 -9.38 -5.02
C THR A 43 9.08 -8.43 -3.91
N LEU A 44 8.19 -8.12 -2.97
CA LEU A 44 8.46 -7.17 -1.89
C LEU A 44 9.74 -7.52 -1.10
N LEU A 45 9.99 -8.82 -0.86
CA LEU A 45 11.21 -9.31 -0.21
C LEU A 45 12.47 -8.99 -1.02
N LEU A 46 12.48 -9.30 -2.31
CA LEU A 46 13.60 -8.98 -3.20
C LEU A 46 13.83 -7.46 -3.27
N LEU A 47 12.75 -6.69 -3.33
CA LEU A 47 12.80 -5.23 -3.35
C LEU A 47 13.35 -4.65 -2.03
N LEU A 48 13.08 -5.29 -0.89
CA LEU A 48 13.60 -4.90 0.42
C LEU A 48 15.12 -5.06 0.51
N PHE A 49 15.67 -6.12 -0.10
CA PHE A 49 17.12 -6.34 -0.12
C PHE A 49 17.86 -5.35 -1.04
N THR A 50 17.28 -4.98 -2.18
CA THR A 50 17.91 -4.04 -3.11
C THR A 50 17.72 -2.58 -2.70
N ASP A 51 16.54 -2.21 -2.22
CA ASP A 51 16.15 -0.81 -1.97
C ASP A 51 15.10 -0.73 -0.81
N PRO A 52 15.49 -0.70 0.47
CA PRO A 52 14.53 -0.82 1.60
C PRO A 52 13.49 0.31 1.67
N LYS A 53 13.75 1.48 1.07
CA LYS A 53 12.83 2.63 1.06
C LYS A 53 11.66 2.47 0.09
N LEU A 54 11.86 1.72 -1.00
CA LEU A 54 10.90 1.56 -2.07
C LEU A 54 9.70 0.65 -1.71
N PRO A 55 9.89 -0.57 -1.15
CA PRO A 55 8.80 -1.45 -0.77
C PRO A 55 7.97 -0.88 0.39
N LEU A 56 8.56 -0.12 1.32
CA LEU A 56 7.79 0.60 2.33
C LEU A 56 6.80 1.58 1.68
N LYS A 57 7.22 2.29 0.64
CA LYS A 57 6.37 3.21 -0.11
C LYS A 57 5.34 2.49 -0.99
N VAL A 58 5.62 1.27 -1.44
CA VAL A 58 4.68 0.43 -2.19
C VAL A 58 3.62 -0.16 -1.25
N PHE A 59 4.05 -0.71 -0.10
CA PHE A 59 3.21 -1.43 0.84
C PHE A 59 2.34 -0.50 1.70
N PHE A 60 2.93 0.57 2.25
CA PHE A 60 2.19 1.58 3.03
C PHE A 60 1.64 2.72 2.18
N GLY A 61 1.87 2.67 0.86
CA GLY A 61 1.40 3.68 -0.07
C GLY A 61 0.18 3.21 -0.87
N PRO A 62 -0.41 4.12 -1.66
CA PRO A 62 -1.46 3.76 -2.58
C PRO A 62 -0.94 2.78 -3.65
N CYS A 63 -1.78 1.81 -4.01
CA CYS A 63 -1.52 0.92 -5.14
C CYS A 63 -1.62 1.72 -6.44
N THR A 64 -0.48 2.12 -7.02
CA THR A 64 -0.41 2.91 -8.25
C THR A 64 -0.02 2.03 -9.43
N SER A 65 -0.54 2.29 -10.62
CA SER A 65 -0.24 1.52 -11.85
C SER A 65 1.25 1.45 -12.16
N TYR A 66 2.04 2.47 -11.76
CA TYR A 66 3.49 2.49 -11.90
C TYR A 66 4.19 1.32 -11.18
N GLN A 67 3.57 0.75 -10.13
CA GLN A 67 4.12 -0.37 -9.37
C GLN A 67 4.24 -1.65 -10.20
N CYS A 68 3.35 -1.84 -11.18
CA CYS A 68 3.37 -2.98 -12.07
C CYS A 68 4.52 -2.94 -13.09
N HIS A 69 5.16 -1.79 -13.29
CA HIS A 69 6.27 -1.62 -14.25
C HIS A 69 7.65 -1.53 -13.56
N LEU A 70 7.77 -1.86 -12.27
CA LEU A 70 9.06 -1.86 -11.57
C LEU A 70 9.94 -3.06 -11.92
N GLN A 71 9.33 -4.21 -12.13
CA GLN A 71 9.98 -5.50 -12.37
C GLN A 71 9.19 -6.30 -13.41
N GLY A 72 9.86 -7.25 -14.06
CA GLY A 72 9.27 -8.10 -15.09
C GLY A 72 9.44 -7.57 -16.52
N PRO A 73 8.87 -8.30 -17.51
CA PRO A 73 8.86 -7.87 -18.91
C PRO A 73 8.01 -6.59 -19.04
N GLY A 74 8.54 -5.55 -19.69
CA GLY A 74 7.88 -4.23 -19.75
C GLY A 74 8.27 -3.28 -18.62
N LYS A 75 9.38 -3.55 -17.91
CA LYS A 75 9.96 -2.62 -16.92
C LYS A 75 10.17 -1.23 -17.52
N TRP A 76 9.63 -0.22 -16.85
CA TRP A 76 9.82 1.18 -17.23
C TRP A 76 10.90 1.81 -16.36
N GLY A 77 12.01 2.26 -16.95
CA GLY A 77 13.11 2.90 -16.22
C GLY A 77 12.68 4.15 -15.42
N GLY A 78 11.62 4.83 -15.86
CA GLY A 78 11.05 5.98 -15.18
C GLY A 78 10.14 5.65 -13.98
N ALA A 79 9.79 4.38 -13.74
CA ALA A 79 8.79 3.99 -12.75
C ALA A 79 9.13 4.49 -11.33
N ARG A 80 10.41 4.42 -10.94
CA ARG A 80 10.88 4.89 -9.63
C ARG A 80 10.69 6.40 -9.45
N LYS A 81 10.95 7.18 -10.50
CA LYS A 81 10.71 8.63 -10.50
C LYS A 81 9.21 8.92 -10.56
N ALA A 82 8.44 8.15 -11.32
CA ALA A 82 7.00 8.31 -11.41
C ALA A 82 6.29 8.05 -10.07
N MET A 83 6.81 7.16 -9.22
CA MET A 83 6.29 6.95 -7.86
C MET A 83 6.40 8.17 -6.93
N THR A 84 7.05 9.27 -7.34
CA THR A 84 6.90 10.58 -6.67
C THR A 84 5.59 11.30 -7.04
N GLN A 85 4.62 10.58 -7.62
CA GLN A 85 3.27 11.06 -7.98
C GLN A 85 2.63 11.96 -6.92
N ARG A 86 2.81 11.70 -5.62
CA ARG A 86 2.29 12.57 -4.56
C ARG A 86 2.75 14.02 -4.68
N GLU A 87 4.01 14.26 -5.01
CA GLU A 87 4.53 15.62 -5.24
C GLU A 87 3.83 16.27 -6.43
N ARG A 88 3.57 15.50 -7.50
CA ARG A 88 2.84 15.97 -8.69
C ARG A 88 1.37 16.26 -8.41
N ILE A 89 0.74 15.53 -7.49
CA ILE A 89 -0.63 15.80 -7.03
C ILE A 89 -0.67 17.05 -6.14
N LEU A 90 0.32 17.22 -5.26
CA LEU A 90 0.37 18.34 -4.32
C LEU A 90 0.77 19.67 -4.99
N LYS A 91 1.65 19.63 -6.00
CA LYS A 91 2.16 20.82 -6.70
C LYS A 91 1.06 21.75 -7.24
N PRO A 92 0.04 21.28 -7.98
CA PRO A 92 -1.05 22.14 -8.45
C PRO A 92 -1.95 22.65 -7.31
N MET A 93 -2.00 21.93 -6.17
CA MET A 93 -2.78 22.35 -5.01
C MET A 93 -2.05 23.38 -4.14
N GLN A 94 -0.76 23.64 -4.40
CA GLN A 94 0.07 24.58 -3.64
C GLN A 94 0.32 25.84 -4.48
N THR A 95 -0.74 26.59 -4.77
CA THR A 95 -0.68 27.83 -5.54
C THR A 95 -0.14 29.02 -4.75
N GLN A 96 -0.16 28.94 -3.42
CA GLN A 96 0.40 29.94 -2.52
C GLN A 96 1.56 29.35 -1.72
N ILE A 97 2.73 29.96 -1.86
CA ILE A 97 3.92 29.62 -1.08
C ILE A 97 3.75 30.27 0.30
N VAL A 98 3.02 29.61 1.19
CA VAL A 98 3.03 29.97 2.61
C VAL A 98 4.38 29.52 3.17
N ASN A 99 5.15 30.45 3.73
CA ASN A 99 6.38 30.11 4.44
C ASN A 99 6.00 29.21 5.62
N LYS A 100 6.24 27.91 5.47
CA LYS A 100 6.01 26.96 6.55
C LYS A 100 7.20 27.05 7.47
N ASP A 101 7.18 28.05 8.36
CA ASP A 101 8.02 28.00 9.54
C ASP A 101 7.73 26.67 10.22
N ILE A 102 8.73 25.80 10.23
CA ILE A 102 8.62 24.45 10.78
C ILE A 102 8.46 24.63 12.28
N HIS A 103 7.22 24.81 12.74
CA HIS A 103 6.88 24.62 14.13
C HIS A 103 7.02 23.13 14.38
N ARG A 104 8.26 22.72 14.66
CA ARG A 104 8.65 21.35 14.97
C ARG A 104 7.91 21.01 16.25
N SER A 105 6.71 20.47 16.10
CA SER A 105 5.94 19.97 17.22
C SER A 105 6.78 18.87 17.83
N HIS A 106 7.50 19.24 18.88
CA HIS A 106 8.36 18.37 19.66
C HIS A 106 7.43 17.44 20.40
N LYS A 107 6.97 16.38 19.71
CA LYS A 107 6.27 15.28 20.35
C LYS A 107 7.23 14.76 21.40
N PRO A 108 6.90 14.88 22.69
CA PRO A 108 7.89 14.64 23.70
C PRO A 108 8.18 13.13 23.70
N ALA A 109 9.47 12.78 23.72
CA ALA A 109 9.92 11.41 23.49
C ALA A 109 9.26 10.39 24.44
N TRP A 110 8.88 10.84 25.64
CA TRP A 110 8.15 10.03 26.65
C TRP A 110 6.81 9.49 26.16
N LEU A 111 6.12 10.16 25.22
CA LEU A 111 4.86 9.66 24.67
C LEU A 111 5.07 8.35 23.88
N ARG A 112 6.24 8.20 23.24
CA ARG A 112 6.60 6.94 22.54
C ARG A 112 6.92 5.84 23.54
N PHE A 113 7.63 6.15 24.62
CA PHE A 113 7.97 5.18 25.66
C PHE A 113 6.72 4.72 26.44
N LEU A 114 5.76 5.61 26.68
CA LEU A 114 4.49 5.26 27.34
C LEU A 114 3.70 4.23 26.52
N CYS A 115 3.56 4.43 25.21
CA CYS A 115 2.86 3.48 24.34
C CYS A 115 3.55 2.10 24.29
N VAL A 116 4.88 2.07 24.30
CA VAL A 116 5.65 0.81 24.31
C VAL A 116 5.54 0.11 25.67
N GLY A 117 5.59 0.87 26.77
CA GLY A 117 5.43 0.34 28.12
C GLY A 117 4.04 -0.28 28.36
N ILE A 118 2.97 0.37 27.87
CA ILE A 118 1.59 -0.14 27.96
C ILE A 118 1.43 -1.40 27.09
N ALA A 119 2.02 -1.44 25.89
CA ALA A 119 1.99 -2.62 25.05
C ALA A 119 2.75 -3.80 25.67
N PHE A 120 3.88 -3.52 26.34
CA PHE A 120 4.68 -4.54 27.02
C PHE A 120 3.97 -5.08 28.27
N SER A 121 3.35 -4.21 29.08
CA SER A 121 2.60 -4.63 30.25
C SER A 121 1.38 -5.48 29.87
N MET A 122 0.66 -5.12 28.79
CA MET A 122 -0.46 -5.91 28.28
C MET A 122 -0.03 -7.30 27.78
N PHE A 123 1.24 -7.46 27.36
CA PHE A 123 1.80 -8.75 26.92
C PHE A 123 2.34 -9.60 28.07
N VAL A 124 2.78 -8.97 29.17
CA VAL A 124 3.43 -9.65 30.30
C VAL A 124 2.46 -9.97 31.45
N LEU A 125 1.44 -9.13 31.69
CA LEU A 125 0.41 -9.39 32.72
C LEU A 125 -0.43 -10.67 32.53
N PRO A 126 -0.74 -11.17 31.32
CA PRO A 126 -1.49 -12.42 31.17
C PRO A 126 -0.65 -13.70 31.33
N CYS A 127 0.63 -13.60 31.72
CA CYS A 127 1.53 -14.74 31.97
C CYS A 127 1.90 -14.94 33.46
N PHE A 128 1.27 -14.19 34.38
CA PHE A 128 1.40 -14.35 35.84
C PHE A 128 0.04 -14.71 36.43
#